data_AF-A0A2E0HXD3-F1
#
_entry.id   AF-A0A2E0HXD3-F1
#
_cell.length_a   1.000
_cell.length_b   1.000
_cell.length_c   1.000
_cell.angle_alpha   90.00
_cell.angle_beta   90.00
_cell.angle_gamma   90.00
#
_symmetry.space_group_name_H-M   'P 1'
#
loop_
_entity.id
_entity.type
_entity.pdbx_description
1 polymer ?
#
loop_
_entity_poly.entity_id
_entity_poly.type
_entity_poly.pdbx_seq_one_letter_code
_entity_poly.pdbx_strand_id
1 'polypeptide(L)'
;MNDSEIYNVVKSLVGYSESGKFSSIRERIKALLPIEHANGYYISNKAEFYDPIQDQVFYRNYKFDDEKSRLDSIDYINGRIDYYNRLCDEEYKKSGAIYDLVDPLPLWGVRVTLSSSILNNDTVPNTAINKPTVRILNNEYLYKCSLKLNSFEFTKRFNKMIYVYLTKLSGGKKLLVDNTLYKPIIEYEDWFMSSGQDVHEITTLSSGLRGMKTDNDPVAFSSAESVKKINASYSLRANPNHRKWYSSPVEAQIITLIENGMIDGYVKDCMFKNVNKINIKKLAYKLRCSDKTAKKFIFKHAPYLLD
;
A
#
# COMPACT_ATOMS: atom_id res chain seq x y z
N MET A 1 -8.63 -11.45 11.24
CA MET A 1 -8.46 -10.00 11.48
C MET A 1 -9.73 -9.27 11.10
N ASN A 2 -10.11 -8.24 11.87
CA ASN A 2 -11.22 -7.34 11.57
C ASN A 2 -10.75 -6.14 10.72
N ASP A 3 -11.71 -5.36 10.21
CA ASP A 3 -11.43 -4.21 9.33
C ASP A 3 -10.56 -3.12 9.98
N SER A 4 -10.68 -2.93 11.31
CA SER A 4 -9.89 -1.93 12.05
C SER A 4 -8.42 -2.33 12.14
N GLU A 5 -8.14 -3.61 12.39
CA GLU A 5 -6.79 -4.16 12.38
C GLU A 5 -6.14 -4.06 10.99
N ILE A 6 -6.90 -4.36 9.94
CA ILE A 6 -6.42 -4.25 8.55
C ILE A 6 -6.14 -2.79 8.21
N TYR A 7 -6.97 -1.85 8.66
CA TYR A 7 -6.72 -0.42 8.47
C TYR A 7 -5.41 0.04 9.12
N ASN A 8 -5.08 -0.45 10.32
CA ASN A 8 -3.80 -0.16 10.96
C ASN A 8 -2.62 -0.76 10.19
N VAL A 9 -2.78 -1.94 9.60
CA VAL A 9 -1.76 -2.49 8.68
C VAL A 9 -1.58 -1.61 7.45
N VAL A 10 -2.68 -1.12 6.86
CA VAL A 10 -2.62 -0.19 5.72
C VAL A 10 -1.90 1.12 6.10
N LYS A 11 -2.14 1.66 7.30
CA LYS A 11 -1.38 2.81 7.84
C LYS A 11 0.12 2.56 7.84
N SER A 12 0.53 1.41 8.37
CA SER A 12 1.95 1.02 8.43
C SER A 12 2.56 0.85 7.04
N LEU A 13 1.83 0.24 6.09
CA LEU A 13 2.30 0.08 4.71
C LEU A 13 2.59 1.43 4.03
N VAL A 14 1.69 2.40 4.19
CA VAL A 14 1.86 3.73 3.60
C VAL A 14 2.79 4.65 4.42
N GLY A 15 3.36 4.14 5.51
CA GLY A 15 4.25 4.90 6.40
C GLY A 15 3.56 6.12 7.02
N TYR A 16 2.29 6.00 7.39
CA TYR A 16 1.55 7.04 8.08
C TYR A 16 1.91 7.05 9.57
N SER A 17 2.37 8.20 10.07
CA SER A 17 2.51 8.48 11.50
C SER A 17 1.64 9.67 11.89
N GLU A 18 1.00 9.60 13.07
CA GLU A 18 0.12 10.68 13.56
C GLU A 18 0.88 11.97 13.91
N SER A 19 2.20 11.86 14.14
CA SER A 19 3.11 12.99 14.36
C SER A 19 3.60 13.67 13.06
N GLY A 20 3.28 13.12 11.89
CA GLY A 20 3.75 13.62 10.59
C GLY A 20 3.04 14.90 10.15
N LYS A 21 3.78 15.99 9.96
CA LYS A 21 3.21 17.34 9.80
C LYS A 21 2.38 17.63 8.52
N PHE A 22 2.38 16.83 7.45
CA PHE A 22 1.95 17.38 6.14
C PHE A 22 1.20 16.47 5.14
N SER A 23 0.59 15.36 5.55
CA SER A 23 -0.20 14.57 4.58
C SER A 23 -1.36 13.85 5.26
N SER A 24 -2.56 14.00 4.71
CA SER A 24 -3.69 13.20 5.17
C SER A 24 -3.44 11.72 4.89
N ILE A 25 -3.93 10.84 5.76
CA ILE A 25 -3.88 9.40 5.53
C ILE A 25 -4.48 9.01 4.18
N ARG A 26 -5.53 9.73 3.75
CA ARG A 26 -6.19 9.55 2.47
C ARG A 26 -5.23 9.75 1.29
N GLU A 27 -4.39 10.77 1.33
CA GLU A 27 -3.39 11.02 0.28
C GLU A 27 -2.34 9.92 0.23
N ARG A 28 -1.90 9.41 1.39
CA ARG A 28 -0.95 8.30 1.45
C ARG A 28 -1.54 6.99 0.91
N ILE A 29 -2.82 6.73 1.20
CA ILE A 29 -3.52 5.55 0.68
C ILE A 29 -3.57 5.55 -0.85
N LYS A 30 -3.57 6.72 -1.53
CA LYS A 30 -3.51 6.76 -3.01
C LYS A 30 -2.26 6.10 -3.59
N ALA A 31 -1.21 5.98 -2.80
CA ALA A 31 0.07 5.37 -3.17
C ALA A 31 0.30 4.03 -2.44
N LEU A 32 -0.76 3.40 -1.92
CA LEU A 32 -0.68 2.06 -1.36
C LEU A 32 -0.31 1.06 -2.45
N LEU A 33 0.70 0.24 -2.16
CA LEU A 33 1.24 -0.76 -3.08
C LEU A 33 1.17 -2.16 -2.45
N PRO A 34 1.04 -3.22 -3.26
CA PRO A 34 1.19 -4.59 -2.80
C PRO A 34 2.61 -4.84 -2.28
N ILE A 35 2.78 -5.92 -1.53
CA ILE A 35 4.10 -6.38 -1.09
C ILE A 35 4.68 -7.37 -2.10
N GLU A 36 5.97 -7.26 -2.36
CA GLU A 36 6.74 -8.17 -3.21
C GLU A 36 7.33 -9.33 -2.39
N HIS A 37 7.68 -9.05 -1.13
CA HIS A 37 8.33 -10.01 -0.25
C HIS A 37 8.07 -9.71 1.22
N ALA A 38 8.05 -10.75 2.06
CA ALA A 38 8.06 -10.65 3.52
C ALA A 38 9.18 -11.49 4.14
N ASN A 39 9.85 -10.94 5.16
CA ASN A 39 10.90 -11.63 5.93
C ASN A 39 10.82 -11.31 7.43
N GLY A 40 11.55 -12.06 8.22
CA GLY A 40 11.62 -11.88 9.67
C GLY A 40 12.19 -10.51 10.02
N TYR A 41 11.64 -9.87 11.05
CA TYR A 41 12.25 -8.67 11.62
C TYR A 41 13.43 -9.04 12.53
N TYR A 42 13.25 -10.04 13.38
CA TYR A 42 14.26 -10.53 14.31
C TYR A 42 14.98 -11.77 13.74
N ILE A 43 15.89 -11.52 12.80
CA ILE A 43 16.78 -12.57 12.27
C ILE A 43 18.03 -12.73 13.17
N SER A 44 18.33 -11.71 13.98
CA SER A 44 19.41 -11.75 14.97
C SER A 44 18.95 -12.40 16.28
N ASN A 45 19.90 -12.97 17.02
CA ASN A 45 19.73 -13.54 18.36
C ASN A 45 19.96 -12.52 19.48
N LYS A 46 19.83 -11.22 19.18
CA LYS A 46 20.14 -10.12 20.10
C LYS A 46 19.23 -8.93 19.85
N ALA A 47 18.71 -8.37 20.94
CA ALA A 47 18.11 -7.04 20.98
C ALA A 47 19.05 -6.11 21.75
N GLU A 48 19.25 -4.90 21.26
CA GLU A 48 20.12 -3.92 21.89
C GLU A 48 19.57 -2.50 21.76
N PHE A 49 19.99 -1.65 22.70
CA PHE A 49 19.70 -0.23 22.76
C PHE A 49 20.92 0.49 23.36
N TYR A 50 21.40 1.51 22.68
CA TYR A 50 22.41 2.41 23.21
C TYR A 50 21.71 3.61 23.86
N ASP A 51 21.99 3.84 25.14
CA ASP A 51 21.50 4.97 25.92
C ASP A 51 22.51 6.12 25.86
N PRO A 52 22.23 7.22 25.14
CA PRO A 52 23.12 8.36 25.01
C PRO A 52 23.28 9.21 26.27
N ILE A 53 22.36 9.09 27.24
CA ILE A 53 22.45 9.81 28.52
C ILE A 53 23.44 9.10 29.43
N GLN A 54 23.38 7.76 29.48
CA GLN A 54 24.23 6.93 30.32
C GLN A 54 25.55 6.49 29.65
N ASP A 55 25.70 6.76 28.35
CA ASP A 55 26.78 6.27 27.51
C ASP A 55 26.98 4.74 27.64
N GLN A 56 25.87 4.00 27.63
CA GLN A 56 25.85 2.55 27.87
C GLN A 56 25.02 1.80 26.83
N VAL A 57 25.54 0.65 26.37
CA VAL A 57 24.79 -0.28 25.53
C VAL A 57 24.11 -1.34 26.40
N PHE A 58 22.78 -1.36 26.37
CA PHE A 58 21.95 -2.43 26.94
C PHE A 58 21.67 -3.48 25.87
N TYR A 59 21.88 -4.75 26.18
CA TYR A 59 21.54 -5.83 25.26
C TYR A 59 21.05 -7.08 25.99
N ARG A 60 20.22 -7.86 25.29
CA ARG A 60 19.81 -9.20 25.70
C ARG A 60 19.93 -10.15 24.51
N ASN A 61 20.49 -11.31 24.77
CA ASN A 61 20.53 -12.40 23.82
C ASN A 61 19.31 -13.29 24.01
N TYR A 62 18.76 -13.78 22.92
CA TYR A 62 17.67 -14.76 22.91
C TYR A 62 17.92 -15.75 21.78
N LYS A 63 17.30 -16.92 21.87
CA LYS A 63 17.27 -17.83 20.72
C LYS A 63 16.08 -17.48 19.84
N PHE A 64 16.29 -17.46 18.52
CA PHE A 64 15.23 -17.12 17.57
C PHE A 64 14.05 -18.13 17.60
N ASP A 65 14.28 -19.37 18.03
CA ASP A 65 13.27 -20.43 18.15
C ASP A 65 12.55 -20.45 19.52
N ASP A 66 13.02 -19.66 20.50
CA ASP A 66 12.38 -19.48 21.80
C ASP A 66 11.64 -18.15 21.85
N GLU A 67 10.37 -18.21 21.47
CA GLU A 67 9.49 -17.05 21.39
C GLU A 67 9.31 -16.35 22.75
N LYS A 68 9.32 -17.11 23.86
CA LYS A 68 9.19 -16.52 25.20
C LYS A 68 10.45 -15.74 25.55
N SER A 69 11.63 -16.35 25.37
CA SER A 69 12.91 -15.68 25.59
C SER A 69 13.08 -14.43 24.72
N ARG A 70 12.62 -14.48 23.46
CA ARG A 70 12.61 -13.35 22.53
C ARG A 70 11.75 -12.20 23.06
N LEU A 71 10.50 -12.47 23.44
CA LEU A 71 9.58 -11.47 23.97
C LEU A 71 10.11 -10.85 25.27
N ASP A 72 10.53 -11.67 26.23
CA ASP A 72 11.08 -11.20 27.52
C ASP A 72 12.31 -10.29 27.30
N SER A 73 13.16 -10.64 26.33
CA SER A 73 14.35 -9.85 25.97
C SER A 73 13.99 -8.50 25.33
N ILE A 74 12.99 -8.49 24.44
CA ILE A 74 12.52 -7.25 23.80
C ILE A 74 11.82 -6.35 24.81
N ASP A 75 11.00 -6.91 25.70
CA ASP A 75 10.32 -6.16 26.76
C ASP A 75 11.33 -5.50 27.70
N TYR A 76 12.41 -6.20 28.06
CA TYR A 76 13.51 -5.61 28.82
C TYR A 76 14.12 -4.40 28.10
N ILE A 77 14.43 -4.52 26.80
CA ILE A 77 15.01 -3.41 26.02
C ILE A 77 14.01 -2.26 25.85
N ASN A 78 12.74 -2.55 25.60
CA ASN A 78 11.69 -1.54 25.53
C ASN A 78 11.50 -0.82 26.86
N GLY A 79 11.63 -1.51 27.99
CA GLY A 79 11.65 -0.88 29.31
C GLY A 79 12.82 0.08 29.50
N ARG A 80 14.00 -0.23 28.94
CA ARG A 80 15.15 0.69 28.93
C ARG A 80 14.91 1.91 28.03
N ILE A 81 14.30 1.72 26.86
CA ILE A 81 13.92 2.81 25.95
C ILE A 81 12.87 3.73 26.60
N ASP A 82 11.85 3.17 27.24
CA ASP A 82 10.82 3.94 27.94
C ASP A 82 11.42 4.75 29.10
N TYR A 83 12.32 4.16 29.89
CA TYR A 83 13.05 4.88 30.92
C TYR A 83 13.87 6.05 30.35
N TYR A 84 14.62 5.82 29.27
CA TYR A 84 15.36 6.87 28.55
C TYR A 84 14.42 7.99 28.06
N ASN A 85 13.32 7.65 27.39
CA ASN A 85 12.37 8.63 26.85
C ASN A 85 11.75 9.50 27.97
N ARG A 86 11.43 8.90 29.13
CA ARG A 86 10.93 9.66 30.30
C ARG A 86 11.99 10.62 30.84
N LEU A 87 13.25 10.20 30.94
CA LEU A 87 14.34 11.10 31.34
C LEU A 87 14.49 12.28 30.38
N CYS A 88 14.43 12.01 29.06
CA CYS A 88 14.47 13.05 28.03
C CYS A 88 13.38 14.09 28.23
N ASP A 89 12.14 13.67 28.50
CA ASP A 89 11.00 14.58 28.67
C ASP A 89 10.99 15.32 30.03
N GLU A 90 11.35 14.65 31.13
CA GLU A 90 11.21 15.19 32.49
C GLU A 90 12.40 16.02 32.96
N GLU A 91 13.62 15.60 32.63
CA GLU A 91 14.87 16.16 33.18
C GLU A 91 15.60 17.03 32.14
N TYR A 92 15.77 16.52 30.91
CA TYR A 92 16.68 17.12 29.93
C TYR A 92 16.02 18.16 29.02
N LYS A 93 14.72 18.03 28.76
CA LYS A 93 13.93 19.07 28.07
C LYS A 93 13.92 20.39 28.83
N LYS A 94 14.03 20.34 30.16
CA LYS A 94 14.10 21.52 31.05
C LYS A 94 15.50 22.13 31.10
N SER A 95 16.55 21.33 30.92
CA SER A 95 17.95 21.79 30.94
C SER A 95 18.44 22.32 29.57
N GLY A 96 17.63 22.19 28.52
CA GLY A 96 17.96 22.63 27.16
C GLY A 96 18.82 21.64 26.38
N ALA A 97 19.09 20.46 26.93
CA ALA A 97 19.72 19.36 26.20
C ALA A 97 18.70 18.73 25.22
N ILE A 98 19.13 18.48 23.99
CA ILE A 98 18.29 17.93 22.92
C ILE A 98 18.67 16.46 22.73
N TYR A 99 17.84 15.57 23.28
CA TYR A 99 17.90 14.14 23.05
C TYR A 99 16.68 13.71 22.23
N ASP A 100 16.91 12.90 21.20
CA ASP A 100 15.82 12.36 20.37
C ASP A 100 15.13 11.21 21.09
N LEU A 101 13.80 11.21 21.05
CA LEU A 101 13.01 10.08 21.55
C LEU A 101 13.23 8.87 20.63
N VAL A 102 13.29 7.70 21.25
CA VAL A 102 13.52 6.43 20.57
C VAL A 102 12.24 5.62 20.56
N ASP A 103 11.82 5.18 19.38
CA ASP A 103 10.66 4.30 19.25
C ASP A 103 10.94 2.92 19.87
N PRO A 104 9.95 2.31 20.55
CA PRO A 104 10.11 0.96 21.08
C PRO A 104 10.31 -0.06 19.94
N LEU A 105 11.09 -1.10 20.23
CA LEU A 105 11.29 -2.23 19.34
C LEU A 105 9.96 -3.00 19.13
N PRO A 106 9.65 -3.41 17.90
CA PRO A 106 8.36 -4.02 17.56
C PRO A 106 8.28 -5.48 18.02
N LEU A 107 7.51 -5.76 19.07
CA LEU A 107 7.34 -7.12 19.62
C LEU A 107 6.96 -8.17 18.57
N TRP A 108 6.12 -7.81 17.60
CA TRP A 108 5.57 -8.70 16.59
C TRP A 108 5.91 -8.23 15.18
N GLY A 109 7.19 -7.89 14.97
CA GLY A 109 7.70 -7.33 13.73
C GLY A 109 7.78 -8.35 12.57
N VAL A 110 7.16 -8.00 11.45
CA VAL A 110 7.39 -8.62 10.14
C VAL A 110 7.89 -7.55 9.18
N ARG A 111 9.02 -7.80 8.51
CA ARG A 111 9.55 -6.88 7.51
C ARG A 111 8.92 -7.21 6.15
N VAL A 112 8.39 -6.19 5.48
CA VAL A 112 7.80 -6.33 4.14
C VAL A 112 8.42 -5.35 3.17
N THR A 113 8.64 -5.80 1.95
CA THR A 113 9.12 -4.97 0.84
C THR A 113 7.97 -4.69 -0.11
N LEU A 114 7.69 -3.42 -0.38
CA LEU A 114 6.65 -3.01 -1.31
C LEU A 114 7.10 -3.23 -2.76
N SER A 115 6.16 -3.60 -3.61
CA SER A 115 6.36 -3.65 -5.06
C SER A 115 6.64 -2.25 -5.62
N SER A 116 7.23 -2.19 -6.82
CA SER A 116 7.36 -0.93 -7.56
C SER A 116 6.01 -0.56 -8.17
N SER A 117 5.63 0.71 -8.12
CA SER A 117 4.39 1.17 -8.75
C SER A 117 4.44 0.95 -10.26
N ILE A 118 3.36 0.38 -10.79
CA ILE A 118 3.18 0.15 -12.22
C ILE A 118 2.65 1.41 -12.90
N LEU A 119 1.83 2.18 -12.18
CA LEU A 119 1.12 3.34 -12.71
C LEU A 119 1.95 4.64 -12.66
N ASN A 120 2.93 4.73 -11.75
CA ASN A 120 3.81 5.89 -11.66
C ASN A 120 4.94 5.77 -12.69
N ASN A 121 4.77 6.45 -13.82
CA ASN A 121 5.90 6.75 -14.70
C ASN A 121 6.67 7.93 -14.10
N ASP A 122 7.69 7.65 -13.30
CA ASP A 122 8.72 8.64 -13.10
C ASP A 122 9.41 8.85 -14.46
N THR A 123 9.01 9.93 -15.12
CA THR A 123 9.64 10.47 -16.34
C THR A 123 10.99 11.13 -16.04
N VAL A 124 11.53 10.93 -14.84
CA VAL A 124 12.84 11.41 -14.45
C VAL A 124 13.85 10.29 -14.68
N PRO A 125 14.73 10.39 -15.70
CA PRO A 125 15.88 9.53 -15.78
C PRO A 125 16.85 9.99 -14.70
N ASN A 126 16.67 9.53 -13.46
CA ASN A 126 17.65 9.74 -12.40
C ASN A 126 18.09 8.38 -11.87
N THR A 127 19.29 8.02 -12.31
CA THR A 127 20.47 7.42 -11.63
C THR A 127 20.44 7.10 -10.12
N ALA A 128 19.36 7.33 -9.36
CA ALA A 128 19.17 6.71 -8.07
C ALA A 128 18.56 5.33 -8.28
N ILE A 129 19.32 4.28 -8.01
CA ILE A 129 18.82 2.91 -7.87
C ILE A 129 17.50 2.98 -7.10
N ASN A 130 16.38 2.58 -7.73
CA ASN A 130 15.06 2.49 -7.09
C ASN A 130 15.20 1.61 -5.85
N LYS A 131 15.48 2.20 -4.69
CA LYS A 131 15.66 1.45 -3.46
C LYS A 131 14.29 0.85 -3.11
N PRO A 132 14.21 -0.47 -2.88
CA PRO A 132 12.96 -1.10 -2.50
C PRO A 132 12.43 -0.44 -1.22
N THR A 133 11.15 -0.08 -1.22
CA THR A 133 10.53 0.54 -0.05
C THR A 133 10.22 -0.55 0.96
N VAL A 134 10.90 -0.52 2.11
CA VAL A 134 10.71 -1.49 3.20
C VAL A 134 9.82 -0.90 4.29
N ARG A 135 8.95 -1.74 4.86
CA ARG A 135 8.07 -1.42 5.99
C ARG A 135 8.18 -2.50 7.07
N ILE A 136 7.92 -2.10 8.31
CA ILE A 136 7.85 -3.01 9.45
C ILE A 136 6.40 -3.04 9.91
N LEU A 137 5.81 -4.22 9.90
CA LEU A 137 4.46 -4.47 10.40
C LEU A 137 4.58 -5.05 11.80
N ASN A 138 4.19 -4.30 12.82
CA ASN A 138 4.15 -4.77 14.20
C ASN A 138 2.73 -5.26 14.53
N ASN A 139 2.44 -6.53 14.26
CA ASN A 139 1.12 -7.12 14.49
C ASN A 139 1.23 -8.61 14.84
N GLU A 140 0.71 -8.98 16.01
CA GLU A 140 0.80 -10.33 16.55
C GLU A 140 0.18 -11.38 15.62
N TYR A 141 -0.98 -11.08 15.02
CA TYR A 141 -1.64 -12.03 14.12
C TYR A 141 -0.80 -12.28 12.86
N LEU A 142 -0.32 -11.21 12.22
CA LEU A 142 0.55 -11.33 11.04
C LEU A 142 1.86 -12.05 11.37
N TYR A 143 2.45 -11.77 12.52
CA TYR A 143 3.63 -12.49 12.98
C TYR A 143 3.34 -13.99 13.17
N LYS A 144 2.24 -14.34 13.84
CA LYS A 144 1.81 -15.76 13.97
C LYS A 144 1.55 -16.41 12.61
N CYS A 145 1.12 -15.64 11.61
CA CYS A 145 1.04 -16.14 10.25
C CYS A 145 2.41 -16.37 9.62
N SER A 146 3.34 -15.46 9.85
CA SER A 146 4.72 -15.55 9.37
C SER A 146 5.49 -16.74 9.95
N LEU A 147 5.10 -17.24 11.13
CA LEU A 147 5.66 -18.47 11.74
C LEU A 147 5.24 -19.75 11.00
N LYS A 148 4.18 -19.72 10.18
CA LYS A 148 3.63 -20.93 9.54
C LYS A 148 3.83 -20.98 8.04
N LEU A 149 3.95 -19.83 7.39
CA LEU A 149 3.96 -19.71 5.93
C LEU A 149 5.36 -19.33 5.48
N ASN A 150 5.81 -19.91 4.37
CA ASN A 150 6.91 -19.33 3.61
C ASN A 150 6.52 -17.97 3.02
N SER A 151 7.52 -17.22 2.56
CA SER A 151 7.31 -15.87 2.06
C SER A 151 6.40 -15.76 0.84
N PHE A 152 6.46 -16.74 -0.06
CA PHE A 152 5.59 -16.75 -1.25
C PHE A 152 4.11 -16.88 -0.88
N GLU A 153 3.76 -17.86 -0.04
CA GLU A 153 2.39 -18.06 0.43
C GLU A 153 1.93 -16.90 1.33
N PHE A 154 2.79 -16.42 2.23
CA PHE A 154 2.47 -15.26 3.07
C PHE A 154 2.13 -14.04 2.20
N THR A 155 2.97 -13.73 1.22
CA THR A 155 2.84 -12.55 0.35
C THR A 155 1.54 -12.59 -0.45
N LYS A 156 1.22 -13.71 -1.10
CA LYS A 156 -0.04 -13.86 -1.85
C LYS A 156 -1.27 -13.66 -0.97
N ARG A 157 -1.31 -14.33 0.18
CA ARG A 157 -2.45 -14.28 1.10
C ARG A 157 -2.57 -12.92 1.79
N PHE A 158 -1.43 -12.24 2.05
CA PHE A 158 -1.37 -10.89 2.58
C PHE A 158 -1.93 -9.89 1.57
N ASN A 159 -1.46 -9.94 0.33
CA ASN A 159 -1.96 -9.06 -0.73
C ASN A 159 -3.46 -9.27 -0.95
N LYS A 160 -3.93 -10.54 -0.90
CA LYS A 160 -5.36 -10.88 -1.00
C LYS A 160 -6.18 -10.27 0.14
N MET A 161 -5.66 -10.29 1.37
CA MET A 161 -6.31 -9.68 2.52
C MET A 161 -6.53 -8.17 2.33
N ILE A 162 -5.50 -7.45 1.88
CA ILE A 162 -5.61 -6.02 1.62
C ILE A 162 -6.54 -5.75 0.44
N TYR A 163 -6.43 -6.49 -0.66
CA TYR A 163 -7.30 -6.36 -1.82
C TYR A 163 -8.79 -6.55 -1.48
N VAL A 164 -9.13 -7.59 -0.71
CA VAL A 164 -10.50 -7.82 -0.23
C VAL A 164 -11.00 -6.66 0.64
N TYR A 165 -10.13 -6.09 1.47
CA TYR A 165 -10.46 -4.90 2.27
C TYR A 165 -10.72 -3.67 1.39
N LEU A 166 -9.86 -3.39 0.40
CA LEU A 166 -10.03 -2.27 -0.53
C LEU A 166 -11.30 -2.38 -1.36
N THR A 167 -11.59 -3.57 -1.91
CA THR A 167 -12.81 -3.84 -2.68
C THR A 167 -14.06 -3.70 -1.83
N LYS A 168 -14.03 -4.16 -0.56
CA LYS A 168 -15.11 -3.91 0.40
C LYS A 168 -15.35 -2.41 0.64
N LEU A 169 -14.29 -1.62 0.82
CA LEU A 169 -14.40 -0.16 0.99
C LEU A 169 -14.98 0.55 -0.24
N SER A 170 -14.70 0.04 -1.44
CA SER A 170 -15.28 0.56 -2.69
C SER A 170 -16.76 0.21 -2.89
N GLY A 171 -17.30 -0.70 -2.07
CA GLY A 171 -18.64 -1.27 -2.27
C GLY A 171 -18.78 -2.10 -3.55
N GLY A 172 -17.66 -2.61 -4.09
CA GLY A 172 -17.62 -3.37 -5.34
C GLY A 172 -17.92 -2.55 -6.60
N LYS A 173 -17.91 -1.21 -6.51
CA LYS A 173 -18.21 -0.33 -7.65
C LYS A 173 -16.97 -0.06 -8.48
N LYS A 174 -17.13 0.06 -9.80
CA LYS A 174 -16.09 0.65 -10.67
C LYS A 174 -15.82 2.08 -10.22
N LEU A 175 -14.55 2.37 -9.93
CA LEU A 175 -14.12 3.67 -9.42
C LEU A 175 -13.68 4.59 -10.56
N LEU A 176 -13.93 5.89 -10.40
CA LEU A 176 -13.33 6.93 -11.25
C LEU A 176 -11.84 7.09 -10.92
N VAL A 177 -11.04 7.54 -11.89
CA VAL A 177 -9.58 7.72 -11.77
C VAL A 177 -9.17 8.61 -10.59
N ASP A 178 -9.98 9.62 -10.28
CA ASP A 178 -9.73 10.56 -9.19
C ASP A 178 -10.03 9.98 -7.79
N ASN A 179 -10.68 8.81 -7.72
CA ASN A 179 -10.98 8.17 -6.44
C ASN A 179 -9.70 7.73 -5.74
N THR A 180 -9.67 7.89 -4.41
CA THR A 180 -8.50 7.53 -3.59
C THR A 180 -8.10 6.06 -3.73
N LEU A 181 -9.08 5.16 -3.88
CA LEU A 181 -8.86 3.72 -3.96
C LEU A 181 -8.64 3.21 -5.39
N TYR A 182 -8.80 4.06 -6.41
CA TYR A 182 -8.66 3.65 -7.81
C TYR A 182 -7.27 3.07 -8.11
N LYS A 183 -6.21 3.84 -7.84
CA LYS A 183 -4.84 3.38 -8.09
C LYS A 183 -4.46 2.16 -7.25
N PRO A 184 -4.70 2.12 -5.92
CA PRO A 184 -4.39 0.94 -5.12
C PRO A 184 -5.08 -0.32 -5.64
N ILE A 185 -6.37 -0.28 -5.98
CA ILE A 185 -7.07 -1.48 -6.47
C ILE A 185 -6.40 -2.02 -7.74
N ILE A 186 -6.07 -1.16 -8.70
CA ILE A 186 -5.39 -1.55 -9.94
C ILE A 186 -4.00 -2.12 -9.67
N GLU A 187 -3.21 -1.49 -8.80
CA GLU A 187 -1.87 -1.99 -8.45
C GLU A 187 -1.92 -3.41 -7.85
N TYR A 188 -2.96 -3.73 -7.07
CA TYR A 188 -3.16 -5.08 -6.53
C TYR A 188 -3.68 -6.06 -7.61
N GLU A 189 -4.63 -5.66 -8.45
CA GLU A 189 -5.13 -6.49 -9.56
C GLU A 189 -3.99 -6.86 -10.52
N ASP A 190 -3.21 -5.87 -10.95
CA ASP A 190 -2.06 -6.08 -11.83
C ASP A 190 -0.97 -6.93 -11.16
N TRP A 191 -0.77 -6.80 -9.85
CA TRP A 191 0.15 -7.66 -9.11
C TRP A 191 -0.27 -9.12 -9.20
N PHE A 192 -1.55 -9.45 -8.94
CA PHE A 192 -2.05 -10.83 -9.08
C PHE A 192 -1.88 -11.36 -10.49
N MET A 193 -2.23 -10.56 -11.50
CA MET A 193 -2.06 -10.92 -12.91
C MET A 193 -0.59 -11.17 -13.26
N SER A 194 0.33 -10.32 -12.78
CA SER A 194 1.78 -10.45 -13.04
C SER A 194 2.43 -11.65 -12.34
N SER A 195 1.85 -12.09 -11.23
CA SER A 195 2.24 -13.29 -10.50
C SER A 195 1.64 -14.58 -11.10
N GLY A 196 0.78 -14.45 -12.11
CA GLY A 196 0.07 -15.57 -12.74
C GLY A 196 -0.89 -16.29 -11.80
N GLN A 197 -1.40 -15.61 -10.77
CA GLN A 197 -2.29 -16.20 -9.77
C GLN A 197 -3.73 -15.76 -10.01
N ASP A 198 -4.68 -16.70 -9.92
CA ASP A 198 -6.10 -16.34 -9.85
C ASP A 198 -6.42 -15.80 -8.44
N VAL A 199 -6.83 -14.53 -8.38
CA VAL A 199 -7.21 -13.87 -7.13
C VAL A 199 -8.34 -14.61 -6.41
N HIS A 200 -9.23 -15.29 -7.12
CA HIS A 200 -10.37 -16.01 -6.54
C HIS A 200 -9.98 -17.33 -5.88
N GLU A 201 -8.85 -17.93 -6.29
CA GLU A 201 -8.32 -19.16 -5.71
C GLU A 201 -7.45 -18.92 -4.47
N ILE A 202 -6.94 -17.69 -4.31
CA ILE A 202 -6.11 -17.32 -3.15
C ILE A 202 -6.97 -17.15 -1.90
N THR A 203 -6.62 -17.91 -0.87
CA THR A 203 -7.16 -17.71 0.48
C THR A 203 -6.58 -16.45 1.12
N THR A 204 -7.41 -15.64 1.77
CA THR A 204 -6.96 -14.44 2.47
C THR A 204 -6.26 -14.79 3.79
N LEU A 205 -5.27 -14.01 4.22
CA LEU A 205 -4.73 -14.17 5.58
C LEU A 205 -5.79 -13.99 6.66
N SER A 206 -6.85 -13.21 6.42
CA SER A 206 -7.90 -12.96 7.41
C SER A 206 -8.76 -14.19 7.76
N SER A 207 -8.75 -15.26 6.95
CA SER A 207 -9.54 -16.48 7.18
C SER A 207 -8.93 -17.43 8.22
N GLY A 208 -7.75 -17.11 8.76
CA GLY A 208 -7.08 -17.94 9.76
C GLY A 208 -6.22 -19.06 9.18
N LEU A 209 -5.39 -19.65 10.06
CA LEU A 209 -4.42 -20.70 9.73
C LEU A 209 -4.71 -22.00 10.48
N ARG A 210 -5.99 -22.28 10.75
CA ARG A 210 -6.40 -23.49 11.48
C ARG A 210 -6.07 -24.71 10.62
N GLY A 211 -5.35 -25.68 11.20
CA GLY A 211 -4.99 -26.94 10.52
C GLY A 211 -3.81 -26.84 9.55
N MET A 212 -3.24 -25.64 9.31
CA MET A 212 -2.02 -25.53 8.51
C MET A 212 -0.80 -26.02 9.29
N LYS A 213 -0.01 -26.88 8.65
CA LYS A 213 1.33 -27.26 9.10
C LYS A 213 2.28 -26.08 8.92
N THR A 214 3.28 -26.00 9.80
CA THR A 214 4.38 -25.05 9.66
C THR A 214 5.22 -25.42 8.45
N ASP A 215 5.52 -24.43 7.61
CA ASP A 215 6.47 -24.56 6.51
C ASP A 215 7.89 -24.81 7.04
N ASN A 216 8.75 -25.41 6.23
CA ASN A 216 10.15 -25.66 6.59
C ASN A 216 10.98 -24.37 6.63
N ASP A 217 10.59 -23.35 5.85
CA ASP A 217 11.24 -22.03 5.82
C ASP A 217 10.21 -20.91 6.04
N PRO A 218 9.71 -20.74 7.28
CA PRO A 218 8.70 -19.75 7.58
C PRO A 218 9.27 -18.32 7.54
N VAL A 219 8.45 -17.36 7.12
CA VAL A 219 8.82 -15.93 7.01
C VAL A 219 9.49 -15.39 8.26
N ALA A 220 9.02 -15.75 9.44
CA ALA A 220 9.56 -15.24 10.70
C ALA A 220 11.07 -15.49 10.86
N PHE A 221 11.60 -16.56 10.26
CA PHE A 221 12.99 -16.99 10.37
C PHE A 221 13.79 -16.81 9.08
N SER A 222 13.16 -16.37 7.99
CA SER A 222 13.83 -16.21 6.70
C SER A 222 14.53 -14.85 6.58
N SER A 223 15.72 -14.84 5.97
CA SER A 223 16.45 -13.62 5.61
C SER A 223 16.09 -13.15 4.20
N ALA A 224 16.38 -11.89 3.88
CA ALA A 224 16.02 -11.28 2.60
C ALA A 224 16.87 -11.78 1.39
N GLU A 225 17.91 -12.58 1.61
CA GLU A 225 18.98 -12.79 0.62
C GLU A 225 18.65 -13.77 -0.52
N SER A 226 17.54 -14.53 -0.45
CA SER A 226 17.28 -15.64 -1.40
C SER A 226 16.01 -15.50 -2.25
N VAL A 227 15.38 -14.33 -2.26
CA VAL A 227 14.02 -14.23 -2.77
C VAL A 227 14.01 -13.92 -4.25
N LYS A 228 13.66 -14.95 -5.03
CA LYS A 228 13.32 -14.78 -6.44
C LYS A 228 12.11 -13.85 -6.55
N LYS A 229 12.23 -12.79 -7.37
CA LYS A 229 11.07 -11.94 -7.71
C LYS A 229 9.90 -12.82 -8.09
N ILE A 230 8.76 -12.58 -7.46
CA ILE A 230 7.53 -13.35 -7.67
C ILE A 230 6.95 -13.02 -9.06
N ASN A 231 7.15 -11.79 -9.52
CA ASN A 231 6.49 -11.26 -10.69
C ASN A 231 7.35 -11.31 -11.95
N ALA A 232 6.70 -11.61 -13.08
CA ALA A 232 7.30 -11.39 -14.40
C ALA A 232 7.64 -9.89 -14.57
N SER A 233 8.80 -9.59 -15.14
CA SER A 233 9.17 -8.22 -15.46
C SER A 233 8.23 -7.68 -16.52
N TYR A 234 7.45 -6.64 -16.20
CA TYR A 234 6.47 -6.04 -17.11
C TYR A 234 7.07 -5.75 -18.48
N SER A 235 6.53 -6.37 -19.54
CA SER A 235 6.67 -5.91 -20.93
C SER A 235 5.51 -5.00 -21.35
N LEU A 236 4.51 -4.79 -20.50
CA LEU A 236 3.35 -3.95 -20.81
C LEU A 236 3.65 -2.48 -20.53
N ARG A 237 4.45 -1.86 -21.41
CA ARG A 237 4.45 -0.41 -21.63
C ARG A 237 3.17 0.04 -22.36
N ALA A 238 2.00 -0.32 -21.84
CA ALA A 238 0.77 0.37 -22.17
C ALA A 238 0.49 1.36 -21.04
N ASN A 239 1.36 2.37 -20.90
CA ASN A 239 1.08 3.51 -20.04
C ASN A 239 -0.27 4.10 -20.51
N PRO A 240 -1.36 3.99 -19.73
CA PRO A 240 -2.68 4.49 -20.15
C PRO A 240 -2.63 5.99 -20.40
N ASN A 241 -1.69 6.68 -19.74
CA ASN A 241 -1.43 8.11 -19.86
C ASN A 241 -0.41 8.48 -20.96
N HIS A 242 0.02 7.53 -21.79
CA HIS A 242 0.89 7.83 -22.91
C HIS A 242 0.11 8.66 -23.93
N ARG A 243 0.71 9.75 -24.44
CA ARG A 243 0.15 10.63 -25.50
C ARG A 243 -0.27 9.90 -26.79
N LYS A 244 0.02 8.60 -26.90
CA LYS A 244 -0.39 7.73 -28.00
C LYS A 244 -1.87 7.32 -27.90
N TRP A 245 -2.44 7.25 -26.69
CA TRP A 245 -3.81 6.78 -26.44
C TRP A 245 -4.83 7.92 -26.41
N TYR A 246 -4.44 9.10 -25.94
CA TYR A 246 -5.26 10.31 -25.97
C TYR A 246 -4.38 11.56 -26.16
N SER A 247 -4.97 12.60 -26.76
CA SER A 247 -4.32 13.86 -27.07
C SER A 247 -4.55 14.95 -26.02
N SER A 248 -5.50 14.77 -25.09
CA SER A 248 -5.76 15.73 -24.01
C SER A 248 -6.41 15.07 -22.78
N PRO A 249 -6.32 15.70 -21.58
CA PRO A 249 -6.99 15.21 -20.37
C PRO A 249 -8.51 15.05 -20.52
N VAL A 250 -9.14 15.93 -21.33
CA VAL A 250 -10.58 15.88 -21.62
C VAL A 250 -10.93 14.64 -22.45
N GLU A 251 -10.08 14.31 -23.43
CA GLU A 251 -10.23 13.10 -24.23
C GLU A 251 -10.05 11.84 -23.38
N ALA A 252 -9.05 11.83 -22.51
CA ALA A 252 -8.83 10.74 -21.56
C ALA A 252 -10.07 10.52 -20.68
N GLN A 253 -10.63 11.58 -20.11
CA GLN A 253 -11.83 11.51 -19.28
C GLN A 253 -13.03 10.93 -20.03
N ILE A 254 -13.25 11.34 -21.29
CA ILE A 254 -14.34 10.81 -22.13
C ILE A 254 -14.12 9.33 -22.44
N ILE A 255 -12.91 8.93 -22.84
CA ILE A 255 -12.57 7.52 -23.12
C ILE A 255 -12.80 6.67 -21.87
N THR A 256 -12.33 7.12 -20.70
CA THR A 256 -12.52 6.41 -19.44
C THR A 256 -14.01 6.29 -19.06
N LEU A 257 -14.84 7.31 -19.33
CA LEU A 257 -16.28 7.22 -19.10
C LEU A 257 -16.95 6.18 -20.02
N ILE A 258 -16.47 6.03 -21.25
CA ILE A 258 -16.97 5.05 -22.22
C ILE A 258 -16.54 3.63 -21.82
N GLU A 259 -15.25 3.42 -21.54
CA GLU A 259 -14.70 2.12 -21.13
C GLU A 259 -15.36 1.58 -19.86
N ASN A 260 -15.78 2.49 -18.97
CA ASN A 260 -16.49 2.12 -17.76
C ASN A 260 -18.02 2.03 -17.92
N GLY A 261 -18.58 2.29 -19.11
CA GLY A 261 -20.02 2.27 -19.36
C GLY A 261 -20.80 3.36 -18.60
N MET A 262 -20.13 4.45 -18.21
CA MET A 262 -20.70 5.53 -17.39
C MET A 262 -21.03 6.79 -18.21
N ILE A 263 -20.65 6.84 -19.48
CA ILE A 263 -20.80 8.03 -20.32
C ILE A 263 -22.26 8.49 -20.44
N ASP A 264 -23.22 7.57 -20.59
CA ASP A 264 -24.65 7.90 -20.75
C ASP A 264 -25.22 8.53 -19.48
N GLY A 265 -24.87 7.98 -18.31
CA GLY A 265 -25.23 8.54 -17.01
C GLY A 265 -24.57 9.90 -16.76
N TYR A 266 -23.34 10.06 -17.22
CA TYR A 266 -22.58 11.30 -17.08
C TYR A 266 -23.17 12.45 -17.91
N VAL A 267 -23.68 12.18 -19.12
CA VAL A 267 -24.26 13.22 -20.00
C VAL A 267 -25.75 13.46 -19.74
N LYS A 268 -26.42 12.63 -18.94
CA LYS A 268 -27.88 12.67 -18.71
C LYS A 268 -28.41 14.04 -18.27
N ASP A 269 -27.70 14.73 -17.38
CA ASP A 269 -28.05 16.08 -16.91
C ASP A 269 -27.72 17.18 -17.92
N CYS A 270 -26.97 16.86 -18.97
CA CYS A 270 -26.63 17.72 -20.09
C CYS A 270 -27.60 17.58 -21.26
N MET A 271 -28.57 16.67 -21.21
CA MET A 271 -29.56 16.46 -22.27
C MET A 271 -30.68 17.51 -22.23
N PHE A 272 -31.09 17.99 -23.40
CA PHE A 272 -32.34 18.73 -23.55
C PHE A 272 -33.52 17.77 -23.36
N LYS A 273 -34.35 18.02 -22.34
CA LYS A 273 -35.49 17.14 -21.95
C LYS A 273 -36.46 16.82 -23.09
N ASN A 274 -36.62 17.74 -24.05
CA ASN A 274 -37.65 17.64 -25.09
C ASN A 274 -37.13 17.18 -26.45
N VAL A 275 -35.81 17.19 -26.66
CA VAL A 275 -35.22 16.99 -28.00
C VAL A 275 -34.22 15.83 -28.01
N ASN A 276 -34.01 15.17 -26.86
CA ASN A 276 -33.01 14.12 -26.66
C ASN A 276 -31.63 14.45 -27.25
N LYS A 277 -31.24 15.73 -27.22
CA LYS A 277 -29.94 16.22 -27.73
C LYS A 277 -29.06 16.69 -26.59
N ILE A 278 -27.76 16.48 -26.70
CA ILE A 278 -26.79 17.03 -25.75
C ILE A 278 -26.68 18.55 -25.89
N ASN A 279 -26.78 19.25 -24.76
CA ASN A 279 -26.35 20.63 -24.63
C ASN A 279 -24.81 20.69 -24.47
N ILE A 280 -24.13 20.92 -25.59
CA ILE A 280 -22.66 20.96 -25.65
C ILE A 280 -22.06 22.03 -24.72
N LYS A 281 -22.72 23.18 -24.55
CA LYS A 281 -22.25 24.23 -23.62
C LYS A 281 -22.22 23.74 -22.18
N LYS A 282 -23.30 23.06 -21.75
CA LYS A 282 -23.39 22.50 -20.41
C LYS A 282 -22.38 21.37 -20.21
N LEU A 283 -22.20 20.52 -21.21
CA LEU A 283 -21.19 19.46 -21.19
C LEU A 283 -19.77 20.02 -21.13
N ALA A 284 -19.45 21.05 -21.91
CA ALA A 284 -18.15 21.70 -21.92
C ALA A 284 -17.81 22.33 -20.56
N TYR A 285 -18.79 22.95 -19.90
CA TYR A 285 -18.65 23.42 -18.51
C TYR A 285 -18.34 22.27 -17.55
N LYS A 286 -19.06 21.15 -17.67
CA LYS A 286 -18.88 19.97 -16.82
C LYS A 286 -17.51 19.30 -17.01
N LEU A 287 -17.02 19.26 -18.25
CA LEU A 287 -15.69 18.75 -18.62
C LEU A 287 -14.57 19.78 -18.46
N ARG A 288 -14.87 21.01 -18.02
CA ARG A 288 -13.93 22.13 -17.87
C ARG A 288 -13.12 22.40 -19.15
N CYS A 289 -13.77 22.39 -20.31
CA CYS A 289 -13.12 22.62 -21.61
C CYS A 289 -13.96 23.53 -22.53
N SER A 290 -13.47 23.80 -23.74
CA SER A 290 -14.22 24.60 -24.72
C SER A 290 -15.32 23.78 -25.40
N ASP A 291 -16.41 24.43 -25.82
CA ASP A 291 -17.50 23.81 -26.60
C ASP A 291 -16.97 23.03 -27.80
N LYS A 292 -15.97 23.58 -28.50
CA LYS A 292 -15.34 22.96 -29.67
C LYS A 292 -14.59 21.69 -29.27
N THR A 293 -13.90 21.70 -28.13
CA THR A 293 -13.16 20.55 -27.60
C THR A 293 -14.12 19.44 -27.14
N ALA A 294 -15.16 19.79 -26.38
CA ALA A 294 -16.19 18.86 -25.93
C ALA A 294 -16.89 18.18 -27.12
N LYS A 295 -17.35 18.98 -28.08
CA LYS A 295 -18.01 18.46 -29.29
C LYS A 295 -17.08 17.56 -30.11
N LYS A 296 -15.83 17.96 -30.30
CA LYS A 296 -14.82 17.18 -31.04
C LYS A 296 -14.64 15.78 -30.46
N PHE A 297 -14.46 15.66 -29.13
CA PHE A 297 -14.17 14.38 -28.52
C PHE A 297 -15.40 13.50 -28.31
N ILE A 298 -16.58 14.07 -28.05
CA ILE A 298 -17.83 13.29 -28.08
C ILE A 298 -18.10 12.76 -29.48
N PHE A 299 -17.96 13.58 -30.52
CA PHE A 299 -18.12 13.12 -31.91
C PHE A 299 -17.13 12.00 -32.26
N LYS A 300 -15.90 12.07 -31.77
CA LYS A 300 -14.86 11.09 -32.05
C LYS A 300 -15.09 9.74 -31.32
N HIS A 301 -15.56 9.76 -30.08
CA HIS A 301 -15.55 8.57 -29.21
C HIS A 301 -16.94 8.05 -28.85
N ALA A 302 -17.96 8.90 -28.86
CA ALA A 302 -19.35 8.54 -28.58
C ALA A 302 -20.31 9.26 -29.55
N PRO A 303 -20.18 9.04 -30.88
CA PRO A 303 -21.01 9.73 -31.88
C PRO A 303 -22.51 9.49 -31.69
N TYR A 304 -22.88 8.31 -31.19
CA TYR A 304 -24.27 7.92 -30.90
C TYR A 304 -24.99 8.83 -29.89
N LEU A 305 -24.24 9.65 -29.13
CA LEU A 305 -24.80 10.64 -28.21
C LEU A 305 -25.17 11.97 -28.88
N LEU A 306 -24.83 12.13 -30.16
CA LEU A 306 -25.09 13.34 -30.95
C LEU A 306 -26.23 13.16 -31.96
N ASP A 307 -26.70 11.93 -32.13
CA ASP A 307 -27.88 11.56 -32.92
C ASP A 307 -29.17 11.78 -32.12
#